data_AF-A0A1X0R1F1-F1
#
_entry.id   AF-A0A1X0R1F1-F1
#
_cell.length_a   1.000
_cell.length_b   1.000
_cell.length_c   1.000
_cell.angle_alpha   90.00
_cell.angle_beta   90.00
_cell.angle_gamma   90.00
#
_symmetry.space_group_name_H-M   'P 1'
#
loop_
_entity.id
_entity.type
_entity.pdbx_description
1 polymer ?
#
loop_
_entity_poly.entity_id
_entity_poly.type
_entity_poly.pdbx_seq_one_letter_code
_entity_poly.pdbx_strand_id
1 'polypeptide(L)'
;MSNKKQSKQSNVQLGLPDGEIEVDNDAYASKIGGIPVWLDPKHPPSAEYCTCRICGDLMYLLFQSYAPLPESAYHRVVYVWACNKRACMKKEGRFVCCFKKHLKKGTYVC
;
A
#
# COMPACT_ATOMS: atom_id res chain seq x y z
N MET A 1 -32.95 34.70 -1.85
CA MET A 1 -32.57 33.74 -2.91
C MET A 1 -31.28 33.05 -2.49
N SER A 2 -31.36 31.89 -1.81
CA SER A 2 -30.16 31.17 -1.36
C SER A 2 -29.58 30.34 -2.49
N ASN A 3 -28.39 30.73 -2.93
CA ASN A 3 -27.63 30.07 -3.98
C ASN A 3 -26.95 28.83 -3.38
N LYS A 4 -27.51 27.63 -3.62
CA LYS A 4 -26.89 26.36 -3.20
C LYS A 4 -25.72 26.07 -4.13
N LYS A 5 -24.49 26.16 -3.60
CA LYS A 5 -23.26 25.73 -4.28
C LYS A 5 -23.35 24.24 -4.59
N GLN A 6 -23.47 23.86 -5.86
CA GLN A 6 -23.42 22.47 -6.28
C GLN A 6 -21.99 21.94 -6.17
N SER A 7 -21.77 20.95 -5.31
CA SER A 7 -20.48 20.28 -5.14
C SER A 7 -20.20 19.36 -6.32
N LYS A 8 -19.14 19.63 -7.07
CA LYS A 8 -18.65 18.75 -8.13
C LYS A 8 -17.95 17.54 -7.48
N GLN A 9 -18.53 16.36 -7.58
CA GLN A 9 -17.86 15.11 -7.16
C GLN A 9 -16.73 14.76 -8.13
N SER A 10 -15.58 14.36 -7.60
CA SER A 10 -14.45 13.84 -8.37
C SER A 10 -14.26 12.35 -8.09
N ASN A 11 -13.64 11.63 -9.03
CA ASN A 11 -13.28 10.21 -8.86
C ASN A 11 -12.05 10.00 -7.96
N VAL A 12 -11.64 11.03 -7.21
CA VAL A 12 -10.49 10.99 -6.31
C VAL A 12 -10.98 10.46 -4.97
N GLN A 13 -10.49 9.28 -4.59
CA GLN A 13 -10.69 8.77 -3.24
C GLN A 13 -9.63 9.38 -2.31
N LEU A 14 -10.07 9.90 -1.16
CA LEU A 14 -9.21 10.42 -0.11
C LEU A 14 -9.11 9.37 1.00
N GLY A 15 -7.89 9.09 1.45
CA GLY A 15 -7.67 8.31 2.67
C GLY A 15 -7.82 9.20 3.89
N LEU A 16 -8.64 8.80 4.85
CA LEU A 16 -8.74 9.45 6.16
C LEU A 16 -8.12 8.53 7.22
N PRO A 17 -7.48 9.08 8.26
CA PRO A 17 -7.07 8.30 9.42
C PRO A 17 -8.30 7.65 10.06
N ASP A 18 -8.25 6.33 10.23
CA ASP A 18 -9.34 5.56 10.85
C ASP A 18 -9.18 5.53 12.38
N GLY A 19 -8.03 5.03 12.85
CA GLY A 19 -7.67 4.96 14.26
C GLY A 19 -6.24 4.46 14.47
N GLU A 20 -5.86 4.25 15.73
CA GLU A 20 -4.58 3.62 16.07
C GLU A 20 -4.63 2.11 15.78
N ILE A 21 -3.49 1.55 15.38
CA ILE A 21 -3.34 0.11 15.16
C ILE A 21 -2.76 -0.49 16.44
N GLU A 22 -3.59 -1.22 17.20
CA GLU A 22 -3.13 -1.89 18.44
C GLU A 22 -2.20 -3.08 18.15
N VAL A 23 -2.56 -3.89 17.14
CA VAL A 23 -1.79 -5.07 16.72
C VAL A 23 -1.56 -5.02 15.22
N ASP A 24 -0.29 -4.93 14.83
CA ASP A 24 0.11 -4.81 13.43
C ASP A 24 0.32 -6.17 12.77
N ASN A 25 -0.78 -6.90 12.52
CA ASN A 25 -0.77 -8.23 11.93
C ASN A 25 -1.82 -8.46 10.82
N ASP A 26 -2.57 -7.43 10.43
CA ASP A 26 -3.56 -7.50 9.34
C ASP A 26 -2.98 -6.97 8.03
N ALA A 27 -2.87 -7.84 7.01
CA ALA A 27 -2.41 -7.46 5.68
C ALA A 27 -3.41 -6.55 4.94
N TYR A 28 -4.67 -6.53 5.37
CA TYR A 28 -5.74 -5.70 4.80
C TYR A 28 -5.87 -4.33 5.49
N ALA A 29 -5.13 -4.09 6.58
CA ALA A 29 -5.03 -2.77 7.17
C ALA A 29 -4.13 -1.86 6.33
N SER A 30 -4.57 -0.62 6.11
CA SER A 30 -3.76 0.42 5.47
C SER A 30 -2.98 1.17 6.54
N LYS A 31 -1.66 1.34 6.36
CA LYS A 31 -0.77 1.96 7.34
C LYS A 31 0.42 2.65 6.68
N ILE A 32 1.02 3.58 7.43
CA ILE A 32 2.25 4.29 7.06
C ILE A 32 3.38 3.73 7.93
N GLY A 33 4.49 3.33 7.31
CA GLY A 33 5.63 2.78 8.03
C GLY A 33 5.43 1.35 8.55
N GLY A 34 6.27 0.98 9.52
CA GLY A 34 6.23 -0.31 10.21
C GLY A 34 6.91 -1.46 9.47
N ILE A 35 6.60 -2.68 9.91
CA ILE A 35 7.05 -3.93 9.27
C ILE A 35 5.93 -4.39 8.32
N PRO A 36 6.23 -4.79 7.08
CA PRO A 36 5.19 -5.24 6.15
C PRO A 36 4.46 -6.47 6.69
N VAL A 37 3.13 -6.45 6.62
CA VAL A 37 2.31 -7.65 6.86
C VAL A 37 1.97 -8.25 5.51
N TRP A 38 2.51 -9.44 5.22
CA TRP A 38 2.36 -10.05 3.92
C TRP A 38 0.97 -10.63 3.70
N LEU A 39 0.40 -10.33 2.53
CA LEU A 39 -0.90 -10.84 2.10
C LEU A 39 -0.95 -12.38 2.03
N ASP A 40 0.17 -13.01 1.70
CA ASP A 40 0.38 -14.45 1.86
C ASP A 40 1.69 -14.67 2.65
N PRO A 41 1.62 -15.04 3.93
CA PRO A 41 2.81 -15.26 4.76
C PRO A 41 3.75 -16.34 4.22
N LYS A 42 3.25 -17.28 3.40
CA LYS A 42 4.07 -18.35 2.81
C LYS A 42 4.81 -17.89 1.55
N HIS A 43 4.36 -16.81 0.92
CA HIS A 43 4.89 -16.31 -0.34
C HIS A 43 5.18 -14.80 -0.28
N PRO A 44 6.11 -14.37 0.60
CA PRO A 44 6.51 -12.97 0.68
C PRO A 44 7.09 -12.48 -0.67
N PRO A 45 7.06 -11.17 -0.95
CA PRO A 45 7.77 -10.61 -2.10
C PRO A 45 9.28 -10.92 -2.04
N SER A 46 9.92 -10.97 -3.20
CA SER A 46 11.38 -11.02 -3.30
C SER A 46 12.03 -9.85 -2.54
N ALA A 47 13.16 -10.11 -1.90
CA ALA A 47 13.95 -9.09 -1.22
C ALA A 47 14.35 -7.94 -2.15
N GLU A 48 14.45 -8.19 -3.46
CA GLU A 48 14.72 -7.18 -4.49
C GLU A 48 13.72 -6.01 -4.48
N TYR A 49 12.46 -6.25 -4.06
CA TYR A 49 11.47 -5.18 -3.93
C TYR A 49 11.78 -4.23 -2.75
N CYS A 50 12.55 -4.72 -1.78
CA CYS A 50 12.97 -3.98 -0.61
C CYS A 50 14.42 -3.50 -0.72
N THR A 51 15.10 -3.71 -1.86
CA THR A 51 16.50 -3.31 -2.06
C THR A 51 16.59 -2.07 -2.95
N CYS A 52 17.37 -1.08 -2.50
CA CYS A 52 17.60 0.14 -3.26
C CYS A 52 18.46 -0.15 -4.49
N ARG A 53 17.97 0.23 -5.68
CA ARG A 53 18.68 -0.01 -6.95
C ARG A 53 19.90 0.89 -7.17
N ILE A 54 20.14 1.83 -6.26
CA ILE A 54 21.23 2.81 -6.35
C ILE A 54 22.40 2.42 -5.44
N CYS A 55 22.11 2.11 -4.16
CA CYS A 55 23.14 1.78 -3.18
C CYS A 55 23.20 0.30 -2.81
N GLY A 56 22.19 -0.50 -3.15
CA GLY A 56 22.11 -1.91 -2.79
C GLY A 56 21.64 -2.18 -1.35
N ASP A 57 21.43 -1.15 -0.54
CA ASP A 57 20.91 -1.32 0.82
C ASP A 57 19.41 -1.63 0.86
N LEU A 58 18.99 -2.25 1.96
CA LEU A 58 17.58 -2.41 2.29
C LEU A 58 16.89 -1.05 2.49
N MET A 59 15.67 -0.96 1.98
CA MET A 59 14.80 0.19 2.05
C MET A 59 13.83 0.07 3.23
N TYR A 60 13.17 1.18 3.55
CA TYR A 60 12.13 1.24 4.58
C TYR A 60 10.75 1.15 3.93
N LEU A 61 9.82 0.45 4.57
CA LEU A 61 8.43 0.48 4.20
C LEU A 61 7.91 1.88 4.51
N LEU A 62 7.42 2.59 3.50
CA LEU A 62 6.76 3.88 3.69
C LEU A 62 5.26 3.71 3.87
N PHE A 63 4.67 2.80 3.11
CA PHE A 63 3.21 2.68 3.03
C PHE A 63 2.79 1.27 2.63
N GLN A 64 1.78 0.78 3.32
CA GLN A 64 1.02 -0.42 2.97
C GLN A 64 -0.44 -0.02 2.84
N SER A 65 -1.10 -0.37 1.74
CA SER A 65 -2.53 -0.10 1.58
C SER A 65 -3.29 -1.22 0.91
N TYR A 66 -4.42 -1.53 1.52
CA TYR A 66 -5.44 -2.37 0.92
C TYR A 66 -6.21 -1.60 -0.16
N ALA A 67 -6.17 -2.14 -1.38
CA ALA A 67 -6.73 -1.53 -2.57
C ALA A 67 -7.67 -2.52 -3.28
N PRO A 68 -8.92 -2.69 -2.78
CA PRO A 68 -9.91 -3.57 -3.41
C PRO A 68 -10.17 -3.16 -4.86
N LEU A 69 -10.51 -4.14 -5.68
CA LEU A 69 -11.01 -3.94 -7.03
C LEU A 69 -12.51 -4.27 -7.01
N PRO A 70 -13.40 -3.28 -7.22
CA PRO A 70 -14.86 -3.49 -7.12
C PRO A 70 -15.37 -4.69 -7.92
N GLU A 71 -14.82 -4.88 -9.13
CA GLU A 71 -15.25 -5.92 -10.07
C GLU A 71 -14.36 -7.18 -10.04
N SER A 72 -13.60 -7.41 -8.96
CA SER A 72 -12.69 -8.54 -8.87
C SER A 72 -12.82 -9.28 -7.55
N ALA A 73 -12.89 -10.61 -7.62
CA ALA A 73 -12.72 -11.48 -6.45
C ALA A 73 -11.31 -11.38 -5.84
N TYR A 74 -10.36 -10.76 -6.56
CA TYR A 74 -9.00 -10.55 -6.09
C TYR A 74 -8.88 -9.23 -5.33
N HIS A 75 -8.42 -9.35 -4.08
CA HIS A 75 -8.01 -8.23 -3.26
C HIS A 75 -6.56 -7.88 -3.58
N ARG A 76 -6.18 -6.61 -3.42
CA ARG A 76 -4.80 -6.17 -3.62
C ARG A 76 -4.28 -5.43 -2.41
N VAL A 77 -3.00 -5.61 -2.16
CA VAL A 77 -2.24 -4.79 -1.21
C VAL A 77 -1.05 -4.17 -1.95
N VAL A 78 -0.88 -2.86 -1.77
CA VAL A 78 0.20 -2.07 -2.33
C VAL A 78 1.21 -1.83 -1.23
N TYR A 79 2.48 -2.11 -1.51
CA TYR A 79 3.61 -1.80 -0.62
C TYR A 79 4.53 -0.80 -1.32
N VAL A 80 4.90 0.26 -0.63
CA VAL A 80 5.82 1.28 -1.12
C VAL A 80 7.05 1.29 -0.24
N TRP A 81 8.21 1.08 -0.85
CA TRP A 81 9.51 1.09 -0.19
C TRP A 81 10.34 2.27 -0.65
N ALA A 82 11.16 2.82 0.24
CA ALA A 82 12.07 3.91 -0.08
C ALA A 82 13.41 3.84 0.63
N CYS A 83 14.46 4.24 -0.10
CA CYS A 83 15.77 4.51 0.48
C CYS A 83 15.80 5.89 1.13
N ASN A 84 16.30 5.96 2.37
CA ASN A 84 16.45 7.21 3.13
C ASN A 84 17.85 7.85 2.98
N LYS A 85 18.80 7.22 2.27
CA LYS A 85 20.15 7.76 2.09
C LYS A 85 20.12 9.02 1.23
N ARG A 86 20.77 10.08 1.72
CA ARG A 86 20.89 11.37 1.01
C ARG A 86 21.49 11.21 -0.39
N ALA A 87 22.47 10.33 -0.55
CA ALA A 87 23.11 10.03 -1.84
C ALA A 87 22.17 9.39 -2.88
N CYS A 88 21.04 8.79 -2.44
CA CYS A 88 20.03 8.18 -3.29
C CYS A 88 18.83 9.10 -3.56
N MET A 89 18.74 10.24 -2.87
CA MET A 89 17.63 11.17 -3.06
C MET A 89 17.63 11.73 -4.49
N LYS A 90 16.42 11.97 -5.02
CA LYS A 90 16.15 12.49 -6.38
C LYS A 90 16.67 11.60 -7.53
N LYS A 91 17.14 10.37 -7.25
CA LYS A 91 17.55 9.40 -8.25
C LYS A 91 16.43 8.37 -8.49
N GLU A 92 16.34 7.90 -9.73
CA GLU A 92 15.43 6.82 -10.11
C GLU A 92 15.88 5.48 -9.47
N GLY A 93 14.94 4.66 -9.03
CA GLY A 93 15.23 3.42 -8.32
C GLY A 93 15.43 3.54 -6.81
N ARG A 94 15.24 4.75 -6.23
CA ARG A 94 15.17 4.93 -4.76
C ARG A 94 13.84 4.51 -4.14
N PHE A 95 12.81 4.38 -4.98
CA PHE A 95 11.49 3.92 -4.61
C PHE A 95 11.15 2.65 -5.37
N VAL A 96 10.48 1.73 -4.70
CA VAL A 96 9.91 0.55 -5.34
C VAL A 96 8.49 0.36 -4.84
N CYS A 97 7.57 0.18 -5.78
CA CYS A 97 6.17 -0.15 -5.51
C CYS A 97 5.93 -1.62 -5.88
N CYS A 98 5.44 -2.41 -4.93
CA CYS A 98 5.07 -3.80 -5.14
C CYS A 98 3.55 -3.96 -5.02
N PHE A 99 2.94 -4.64 -5.99
CA PHE A 99 1.52 -4.98 -5.97
C PHE A 99 1.37 -6.49 -5.75
N LYS A 100 0.71 -6.88 -4.66
CA LYS A 100 0.32 -8.27 -4.44
C LYS A 100 -1.18 -8.40 -4.58
N LYS A 101 -1.60 -9.44 -5.30
CA LYS A 101 -3.00 -9.84 -5.43
C LYS A 101 -3.23 -11.13 -4.66
N HIS A 102 -4.38 -11.28 -4.02
CA HIS A 102 -4.78 -12.51 -3.37
C HIS A 102 -6.29 -12.71 -3.50
N LEU A 103 -6.70 -13.96 -3.73
CA LEU A 103 -8.10 -14.33 -3.75
C LEU A 103 -8.58 -14.44 -2.30
N LYS A 104 -9.48 -13.56 -1.86
CA LYS A 104 -10.05 -13.66 -0.51
C LYS A 104 -11.09 -14.79 -0.52
N LYS A 105 -10.70 -15.98 -0.06
CA LYS A 105 -11.64 -17.10 0.16
C LYS A 105 -12.63 -16.67 1.24
N GLY A 106 -13.86 -16.37 0.87
CA GLY A 106 -14.91 -15.96 1.81
C GLY A 106 -15.94 -14.98 1.28
N THR A 107 -15.75 -14.39 0.09
CA THR A 107 -16.76 -13.53 -0.54
C THR A 107 -17.40 -14.25 -1.72
N TYR A 108 -18.05 -15.39 -1.45
CA TYR A 108 -19.12 -15.85 -2.32
C TYR A 108 -20.34 -15.00 -1.96
N VAL A 109 -20.54 -13.92 -2.70
CA VAL A 109 -21.88 -13.34 -2.79
C VAL A 109 -22.67 -14.34 -3.63
N CYS A 110 -23.70 -14.94 -3.02
CA CYS A 110 -24.66 -15.80 -3.70
C CYS A 110 -25.31 -15.07 -4.88
#